data_AF-A0A7L2GNH6-F1
#
_entry.id   AF-A0A7L2GNH6-F1
#
_cell.length_a   1.000
_cell.length_b   1.000
_cell.length_c   1.000
_cell.angle_alpha   90.00
_cell.angle_beta   90.00
_cell.angle_gamma   90.00
#
_symmetry.space_group_name_H-M   'P 1'
#
loop_
_entity.id
_entity.type
_entity.pdbx_description
1 polymer ?
#
loop_
_entity_poly.entity_id
_entity_poly.type
_entity_poly.pdbx_seq_one_letter_code
_entity_poly.pdbx_strand_id
1 'polypeptide(L)'
;QVVPVSAPGRRSLARKEVKSTLTRYRVLGAAGGCALLQLQPRTAFPEQLPVHLTLLLCPALGDHQHSPRVGRVLGGPFLLPPEAAPARTQELHEELLSRLGLSPQQLRRLPLHLHLQQLALP
;
A
#
# COMPACT_ATOMS: atom_id res chain seq x y z
N GLN A 1 -10.72 0.74 11.61
CA GLN A 1 -10.16 0.52 10.27
C GLN A 1 -10.15 1.86 9.52
N VAL A 2 -9.03 2.26 8.91
CA VAL A 2 -8.95 3.51 8.13
C VAL A 2 -9.17 3.17 6.66
N VAL A 3 -10.27 3.63 6.08
CA VAL A 3 -10.63 3.34 4.68
C VAL A 3 -10.48 4.62 3.86
N PRO A 4 -9.78 4.59 2.70
CA PRO A 4 -9.73 5.75 1.82
C PRO A 4 -11.11 6.00 1.19
N VAL A 5 -11.56 7.24 1.26
CA VAL A 5 -12.87 7.67 0.77
C VAL A 5 -12.72 8.22 -0.65
N SER A 6 -13.44 7.61 -1.59
CA SER A 6 -13.56 8.10 -2.97
C SER A 6 -14.50 9.31 -2.97
N ALA A 7 -13.98 10.52 -3.19
CA ALA A 7 -14.71 11.80 -3.18
C ALA A 7 -15.11 12.38 -1.79
N PRO A 8 -14.13 12.73 -0.94
CA PRO A 8 -14.41 13.49 0.28
C PRO A 8 -14.93 14.89 -0.05
N GLY A 9 -16.09 15.26 0.49
CA GLY A 9 -16.63 16.62 0.37
C GLY A 9 -16.04 17.59 1.40
N ARG A 10 -16.05 18.90 1.10
CA ARG A 10 -15.66 19.96 2.06
C ARG A 10 -16.44 19.86 3.39
N ARG A 11 -17.71 19.46 3.33
CA ARG A 11 -18.57 19.24 4.50
C ARG A 11 -18.08 18.07 5.37
N SER A 12 -17.67 16.96 4.79
CA SER A 12 -17.17 15.80 5.54
C SER A 12 -15.81 16.08 6.19
N LEU A 13 -14.95 16.89 5.55
CA LEU A 13 -13.73 17.40 6.18
C LEU A 13 -14.05 18.31 7.38
N ALA A 14 -14.98 19.26 7.21
CA ALA A 14 -15.40 20.17 8.29
C ALA A 14 -16.03 19.41 9.47
N ARG A 15 -16.79 18.34 9.19
CA ARG A 15 -17.39 17.45 10.20
C ARG A 15 -16.42 16.42 10.77
N LYS A 16 -15.15 16.41 10.32
CA LYS A 16 -14.11 15.44 10.72
C LYS A 16 -14.49 13.97 10.45
N GLU A 17 -15.40 13.74 9.52
CA GLU A 17 -15.79 12.40 9.03
C GLU A 17 -14.67 11.78 8.18
N VAL A 18 -13.83 12.64 7.58
CA VAL A 18 -12.66 12.26 6.79
C VAL A 18 -11.42 13.03 7.26
N LYS A 19 -10.26 12.39 7.13
CA LYS A 19 -8.97 12.93 7.56
C LYS A 19 -8.08 13.17 6.35
N SER A 20 -7.51 14.37 6.26
CA SER A 20 -6.50 14.67 5.25
C SER A 20 -5.16 14.08 5.69
N THR A 21 -4.51 13.36 4.78
CA THR A 21 -3.24 12.67 5.05
C THR A 21 -2.24 13.01 3.94
N LEU A 22 -0.96 13.14 4.30
CA LEU A 22 0.10 13.49 3.37
C LEU A 22 1.35 12.65 3.65
N THR A 23 1.82 11.96 2.62
CA THR A 23 3.11 11.26 2.61
C THR A 23 3.88 11.74 1.39
N ARG A 24 5.11 12.22 1.59
CA ARG A 24 6.06 12.43 0.49
C ARG A 24 6.78 11.12 0.23
N TYR A 25 7.06 10.80 -1.02
CA TYR A 25 7.85 9.63 -1.37
C TYR A 25 8.94 9.96 -2.38
N ARG A 26 10.01 9.17 -2.37
CA ARG A 26 11.07 9.19 -3.38
C ARG A 26 11.39 7.75 -3.78
N VAL A 27 11.50 7.50 -5.09
CA VAL A 27 11.99 6.21 -5.60
C VAL A 27 13.51 6.17 -5.44
N LEU A 28 14.01 5.18 -4.70
CA LEU A 28 15.45 4.93 -4.52
C LEU A 28 16.00 3.95 -5.57
N GLY A 29 15.15 3.05 -6.05
CA GLY A 29 15.45 2.11 -7.12
C GLY A 29 14.19 1.39 -7.55
N ALA A 30 14.17 0.92 -8.80
CA ALA A 30 13.06 0.14 -9.34
C ALA A 30 13.59 -0.93 -10.30
N ALA A 31 13.06 -2.15 -10.17
CA ALA A 31 13.43 -3.29 -11.00
C ALA A 31 12.34 -4.37 -10.92
N GLY A 32 12.10 -5.08 -12.04
CA GLY A 32 11.24 -6.28 -12.04
C GLY A 32 9.82 -6.04 -11.50
N GLY A 33 9.23 -4.88 -11.79
CA GLY A 33 7.89 -4.52 -11.29
C GLY A 33 7.84 -4.16 -9.80
N CYS A 34 8.98 -4.00 -9.14
CA CYS A 34 9.12 -3.58 -7.74
C CYS A 34 9.86 -2.25 -7.64
N ALA A 35 9.67 -1.54 -6.53
CA ALA A 35 10.40 -0.33 -6.21
C ALA A 35 10.79 -0.29 -4.73
N LEU A 36 11.98 0.23 -4.45
CA LEU A 36 12.38 0.65 -3.12
C LEU A 36 12.05 2.13 -2.96
N LEU A 37 11.21 2.46 -2.00
CA LEU A 37 10.73 3.82 -1.76
C LEU A 37 11.23 4.34 -0.42
N GLN A 38 11.70 5.58 -0.41
CA GLN A 38 11.82 6.37 0.82
C GLN A 38 10.49 7.08 1.06
N LEU A 39 9.91 6.93 2.25
CA LEU A 39 8.64 7.53 2.63
C LEU A 39 8.85 8.53 3.76
N GLN A 40 8.23 9.69 3.64
CA GLN A 40 8.22 10.73 4.66
C GLN A 40 6.76 11.14 4.96
N PRO A 41 6.11 10.51 5.95
CA PRO A 41 4.79 10.94 6.40
C PRO A 41 4.87 12.35 7.00
N ARG A 42 4.01 13.26 6.54
CA ARG A 42 3.82 14.62 7.09
C ARG A 42 2.60 14.70 8.02
N THR A 43 1.79 13.64 8.01
CA THR A 43 0.70 13.39 8.95
C THR A 43 0.89 12.02 9.60
N ALA A 44 0.34 11.81 10.79
CA ALA A 44 0.45 10.56 11.54
C ALA A 44 -0.93 9.92 11.72
N PHE A 45 -1.29 9.02 10.81
CA PHE A 45 -2.51 8.23 10.93
C PHE A 45 -2.18 6.73 10.83
N PRO A 46 -2.94 5.88 11.55
CA PRO A 46 -2.82 4.44 11.41
C PRO A 46 -2.96 4.03 9.94
N GLU A 47 -2.14 3.07 9.50
CA GLU A 47 -2.21 2.46 8.17
C GLU A 47 -2.02 3.45 6.99
N GLN A 48 -1.64 4.71 7.26
CA GLN A 48 -1.47 5.74 6.24
C GLN A 48 -0.51 5.30 5.13
N LEU A 49 0.65 4.75 5.49
CA LEU A 49 1.67 4.36 4.51
C LEU A 49 1.20 3.18 3.63
N PRO A 50 0.74 2.03 4.17
CA PRO A 50 0.16 0.95 3.36
C PRO A 50 -0.98 1.41 2.44
N VAL A 51 -1.90 2.23 2.95
CA VAL A 51 -3.02 2.78 2.17
C VAL A 51 -2.51 3.67 1.04
N HIS A 52 -1.60 4.60 1.31
CA HIS A 52 -1.03 5.48 0.28
C HIS A 52 -0.29 4.70 -0.81
N LEU A 53 0.49 3.68 -0.44
CA LEU A 53 1.16 2.80 -1.38
C LEU A 53 0.18 2.01 -2.26
N THR A 54 -0.92 1.52 -1.67
CA THR A 54 -2.02 0.88 -2.41
C THR A 54 -2.69 1.83 -3.39
N LEU A 55 -2.92 3.10 -2.99
CA LEU A 55 -3.47 4.13 -3.88
C LEU A 55 -2.52 4.52 -5.03
N LEU A 56 -1.21 4.34 -4.85
CA LEU A 56 -0.20 4.46 -5.92
C LEU A 56 -0.11 3.22 -6.82
N LEU A 57 -1.00 2.22 -6.64
CA LEU A 57 -0.96 0.92 -7.32
C LEU A 57 0.36 0.15 -7.08
N CYS A 58 1.07 0.47 -5.98
CA CYS A 58 2.35 -0.10 -5.61
C CYS A 58 2.31 -0.52 -4.13
N PRO A 59 1.50 -1.55 -3.76
CA PRO A 59 1.31 -1.94 -2.37
C PRO A 59 2.63 -2.43 -1.75
N ALA A 60 2.79 -2.24 -0.44
CA ALA A 60 3.98 -2.72 0.26
C ALA A 60 4.06 -4.25 0.22
N LEU A 61 5.26 -4.79 0.10
CA LEU A 61 5.49 -6.23 0.21
C LEU A 61 5.10 -6.70 1.63
N GLY A 62 4.29 -7.75 1.73
CA GLY A 62 3.70 -8.23 2.99
C GLY A 62 2.44 -7.50 3.47
N ASP A 63 1.92 -6.51 2.73
CA ASP A 63 0.65 -5.85 3.08
C ASP A 63 -0.57 -6.69 2.68
N HIS A 64 -0.92 -7.67 3.50
CA HIS A 64 -2.04 -8.56 3.23
C HIS A 64 -3.42 -7.89 3.37
N GLN A 65 -3.49 -6.72 4.01
CA GLN A 65 -4.75 -6.06 4.31
C GLN A 65 -5.23 -5.16 3.16
N HIS A 66 -4.32 -4.41 2.53
CA HIS A 66 -4.71 -3.42 1.51
C HIS A 66 -4.30 -3.83 0.10
N SER A 67 -3.26 -4.65 -0.08
CA SER A 67 -2.83 -5.08 -1.40
C SER A 67 -3.89 -5.80 -2.24
N PRO A 68 -4.86 -6.58 -1.69
CA PRO A 68 -5.88 -7.25 -2.50
C PRO A 68 -6.73 -6.29 -3.33
N ARG A 69 -6.71 -4.99 -3.00
CA ARG A 69 -7.36 -3.93 -3.76
C ARG A 69 -6.64 -3.60 -5.06
N VAL A 70 -5.37 -3.96 -5.22
CA VAL A 70 -4.63 -3.75 -6.46
C VAL A 70 -4.76 -5.00 -7.31
N GLY A 71 -5.73 -4.98 -8.22
CA GLY A 71 -5.95 -6.04 -9.20
C GLY A 71 -5.17 -5.79 -10.50
N ARG A 72 -5.36 -6.67 -11.48
CA ARG A 72 -4.89 -6.48 -12.86
C ARG A 72 -6.01 -6.67 -13.87
N VAL A 73 -6.07 -5.78 -14.85
CA VAL A 73 -6.97 -5.83 -16.00
C VAL A 73 -6.11 -5.57 -17.24
N LEU A 74 -6.17 -6.48 -18.23
CA LEU A 74 -5.40 -6.38 -19.48
C LEU A 74 -3.89 -6.16 -19.26
N GLY A 75 -3.32 -6.76 -18.21
CA GLY A 75 -1.90 -6.64 -17.85
C GLY A 75 -1.52 -5.41 -17.02
N GLY A 76 -2.37 -4.39 -16.96
CA GLY A 76 -2.17 -3.18 -16.15
C GLY A 76 -2.75 -3.28 -14.73
N PRO A 77 -2.17 -2.58 -13.74
CA PRO A 77 -2.73 -2.54 -12.39
C PRO A 77 -3.98 -1.66 -12.36
N PHE A 78 -4.95 -2.02 -11.53
CA PHE A 78 -6.13 -1.19 -11.26
C PHE A 78 -6.52 -1.25 -9.78
N LEU A 79 -7.15 -0.18 -9.28
CA LEU A 79 -7.61 -0.10 -7.91
C LEU A 79 -9.09 -0.51 -7.81
N LEU A 80 -9.35 -1.54 -7.01
CA LEU A 80 -10.69 -1.93 -6.60
C LEU A 80 -11.23 -0.98 -5.51
N PRO A 81 -12.53 -0.66 -5.54
CA PRO A 81 -13.18 -0.03 -4.40
C PRO A 81 -13.08 -0.95 -3.17
N PRO A 82 -13.00 -0.40 -1.94
CA PRO A 82 -12.83 -1.20 -0.73
C PRO A 82 -13.85 -2.34 -0.57
N GLU A 83 -15.09 -2.10 -1.02
CA GLU A 83 -16.22 -3.04 -0.89
C GLU A 83 -16.11 -4.23 -1.86
N ALA A 84 -15.34 -4.08 -2.94
CA ALA A 84 -15.08 -5.12 -3.92
C ALA A 84 -13.73 -5.84 -3.69
N ALA A 85 -13.00 -5.45 -2.63
CA ALA A 85 -11.72 -6.05 -2.31
C ALA A 85 -11.92 -7.51 -1.87
N PRO A 86 -11.25 -8.48 -2.50
CA PRO A 86 -11.36 -9.88 -2.10
C PRO A 86 -10.75 -10.08 -0.71
N ALA A 87 -11.37 -10.92 0.11
CA ALA A 87 -10.89 -11.33 1.43
C ALA A 87 -9.75 -12.35 1.33
N ARG A 88 -8.68 -11.98 0.63
CA ARG A 88 -7.49 -12.81 0.40
C ARG A 88 -6.23 -12.07 0.82
N THR A 89 -5.14 -12.82 0.94
CA THR A 89 -3.82 -12.26 1.25
C THR A 89 -3.18 -11.64 0.00
N GLN A 90 -2.03 -10.98 0.18
CA GLN A 90 -1.27 -10.45 -0.96
C GLN A 90 -0.93 -11.57 -1.95
N GLU A 91 -1.18 -11.31 -3.23
CA GLU A 91 -0.75 -12.15 -4.35
C GLU A 91 0.38 -11.45 -5.09
N LEU A 92 1.44 -12.19 -5.39
CA LEU A 92 2.56 -11.72 -6.21
C LEU A 92 2.60 -12.52 -7.51
N HIS A 93 3.17 -11.93 -8.55
CA HIS A 93 3.43 -12.64 -9.81
C HIS A 93 4.41 -13.78 -9.59
N GLU A 94 4.23 -14.88 -10.32
CA GLU A 94 5.06 -16.08 -10.20
C GLU A 94 6.56 -15.77 -10.40
N GLU A 95 6.88 -14.91 -11.35
CA GLU A 95 8.26 -14.46 -11.58
C GLU A 95 8.86 -13.76 -10.35
N LEU A 96 8.07 -12.91 -9.68
CA LEU A 96 8.53 -12.23 -8.47
C LEU A 96 8.68 -13.20 -7.30
N LEU A 97 7.77 -14.17 -7.16
CA LEU A 97 7.89 -15.23 -6.15
C LEU A 97 9.16 -16.06 -6.36
N SER A 98 9.45 -16.43 -7.60
CA SER A 98 10.67 -17.15 -7.96
C SER A 98 11.93 -16.35 -7.60
N ARG A 99 11.98 -15.06 -7.95
CA ARG A 99 13.11 -14.17 -7.63
C ARG A 99 13.30 -13.98 -6.12
N LEU A 100 12.22 -13.96 -5.35
CA LEU A 100 12.26 -13.86 -3.88
C LEU A 100 12.52 -15.21 -3.20
N GLY A 101 12.49 -16.33 -3.94
CA GLY A 101 12.62 -17.68 -3.37
C GLY A 101 11.46 -18.06 -2.44
N LEU A 102 10.26 -17.53 -2.70
CA LEU A 102 9.09 -17.70 -1.83
C LEU A 102 8.06 -18.66 -2.44
N SER A 103 7.58 -19.61 -1.65
CA SER A 103 6.35 -20.34 -1.95
C SER A 103 5.12 -19.50 -1.61
N PRO A 104 3.94 -19.78 -2.21
CA PRO A 104 2.68 -19.12 -1.85
C PRO A 104 2.31 -19.25 -0.36
N GLN A 105 2.73 -20.34 0.30
CA GLN A 105 2.48 -20.51 1.73
C GLN A 105 3.37 -19.61 2.60
N GLN A 106 4.63 -19.41 2.19
CA GLN A 106 5.53 -18.47 2.87
C GLN A 106 5.08 -17.02 2.64
N LEU A 107 4.58 -16.70 1.43
CA LEU A 107 4.02 -15.38 1.12
C LEU A 107 2.93 -14.97 2.11
N ARG A 108 2.03 -15.88 2.48
CA ARG A 108 0.93 -15.62 3.45
C ARG A 108 1.41 -15.28 4.87
N ARG A 109 2.67 -15.53 5.17
CA ARG A 109 3.31 -15.25 6.47
C ARG A 109 4.35 -14.13 6.37
N LEU A 110 4.47 -13.51 5.19
CA LEU A 110 5.50 -12.54 4.92
C LEU A 110 5.21 -11.26 5.72
N PRO A 111 6.15 -10.76 6.54
CA PRO A 111 5.92 -9.55 7.31
C PRO A 111 5.81 -8.34 6.38
N LEU A 112 5.16 -7.29 6.87
CA LEU A 112 5.10 -6.02 6.19
C LEU A 112 6.50 -5.41 6.04
N HIS A 113 6.93 -5.18 4.81
CA HIS A 113 8.22 -4.59 4.47
C HIS A 113 8.13 -3.06 4.50
N LEU A 114 7.92 -2.52 5.69
CA LEU A 114 8.03 -1.10 5.98
C LEU A 114 8.97 -0.93 7.16
N HIS A 115 10.03 -0.15 6.95
CA HIS A 115 11.09 0.03 7.94
C HIS A 115 11.24 1.51 8.29
N LEU A 116 11.31 1.81 9.59
CA LEU A 116 11.63 3.15 10.08
C LEU A 116 13.13 3.40 9.93
N GLN A 117 13.54 3.91 8.77
CA GLN A 117 14.94 4.11 8.42
C GLN A 117 15.59 5.30 9.15
N GLN A 118 14.85 6.36 9.43
CA GLN A 118 15.38 7.56 10.08
C GLN A 118 14.30 8.26 10.90
N LEU A 119 14.68 8.70 12.10
CA LEU A 119 13.90 9.61 12.94
C LEU A 119 14.81 10.78 13.31
N ALA A 120 14.42 12.00 12.94
CA ALA A 120 15.12 13.22 13.35
C ALA A 120 14.48 13.74 14.65
N LEU A 121 15.27 13.83 15.71
CA LEU A 121 14.88 14.45 16.98
C LEU A 121 15.39 15.89 17.02
N PRO A 122 14.65 16.83 17.64
CA PRO A 122 15.05 18.22 17.77
C PRO A 122 16.24 18.42 18.71
#